data_AF-A0A9W6WIF6-F1
#
_entry.id   AF-A0A9W6WIF6-F1
#
_cell.length_a   1.000
_cell.length_b   1.000
_cell.length_c   1.000
_cell.angle_alpha   90.00
_cell.angle_beta   90.00
_cell.angle_gamma   90.00
#
_symmetry.space_group_name_H-M   'P 1'
#
loop_
_entity.id
_entity.type
_entity.pdbx_description
1 polymer ?
#
loop_
_entity_poly.entity_id
_entity_poly.type
_entity_poly.pdbx_seq_one_letter_code
_entity_poly.pdbx_strand_id
1 'polypeptide(L)'
;MVRPHTTGIVALPPLCGLATTLALNRVNQHAFSVSDDLAYGFAAGKLAEMTNEEMACTCFKLTFTSSAIAGKQMVVQITNTGVYSDDHHFDLAMPGGGVGDFTTGCTSEFGSGYTWGKTYGGISSLSDCENLPEILQEGCKFRFNWLQGADNPTVKYEQVVCPSELTSISGCTRND
;
A
#
# COMPACT_ATOMS: atom_id res chain seq x y z
N MET A 1 -2.16 21.28 -13.71
CA MET A 1 -1.92 22.24 -12.60
C MET A 1 -1.44 21.40 -11.42
N VAL A 2 -0.15 21.42 -11.09
CA VAL A 2 0.40 20.63 -9.96
C VAL A 2 -0.11 21.29 -8.68
N ARG A 3 -0.97 20.60 -7.91
CA ARG A 3 -1.46 21.12 -6.63
C ARG A 3 -0.30 21.12 -5.62
N PRO A 4 -0.17 22.16 -4.76
CA PRO A 4 0.98 22.30 -3.86
C PRO A 4 1.12 21.11 -2.91
N HIS A 5 2.36 20.78 -2.57
CA HIS A 5 2.75 19.61 -1.78
C HIS A 5 2.10 19.58 -0.38
N THR A 6 1.00 18.86 -0.25
CA THR A 6 0.37 18.54 1.04
C THR A 6 1.14 17.38 1.70
N THR A 7 1.19 17.39 3.04
CA THR A 7 1.84 16.32 3.81
C THR A 7 0.84 15.20 4.04
N GLY A 8 1.19 13.96 3.67
CA GLY A 8 0.39 12.77 3.94
C GLY A 8 1.07 11.85 4.97
N ILE A 9 0.28 11.01 5.62
CA ILE A 9 0.78 9.90 6.44
C ILE A 9 0.65 8.62 5.63
N VAL A 10 1.71 7.82 5.63
CA VAL A 10 1.67 6.46 5.11
C VAL A 10 1.30 5.50 6.23
N ALA A 11 0.36 4.57 6.04
CA ALA A 11 0.13 3.47 6.97
C ALA A 11 0.35 2.09 6.33
N LEU A 12 0.39 1.06 7.17
CA LEU A 12 0.68 -0.33 6.82
C LEU A 12 -0.60 -1.20 7.01
N PRO A 13 -1.44 -1.38 5.98
CA PRO A 13 -2.63 -2.24 6.01
C PRO A 13 -2.39 -3.59 5.29
N PRO A 14 -3.36 -4.52 5.33
CA PRO A 14 -3.20 -5.82 4.72
C PRO A 14 -3.53 -5.77 3.22
N LEU A 15 -3.00 -6.73 2.46
CA LEU A 15 -3.53 -7.01 1.11
C LEU A 15 -4.91 -7.67 1.13
N CYS A 16 -5.22 -8.49 2.14
CA CYS A 16 -6.40 -9.34 2.14
C CYS A 16 -7.58 -8.77 2.93
N GLY A 17 -7.73 -7.44 3.01
CA GLY A 17 -8.93 -6.76 3.55
C GLY A 17 -10.05 -6.52 2.52
N LEU A 18 -9.87 -6.91 1.26
CA LEU A 18 -10.76 -6.59 0.14
C LEU A 18 -11.67 -7.77 -0.24
N ALA A 19 -12.71 -8.01 0.55
CA ALA A 19 -13.67 -9.09 0.31
C ALA A 19 -14.57 -8.81 -0.93
N THR A 20 -14.09 -9.14 -2.13
CA THR A 20 -14.95 -9.46 -3.29
C THR A 20 -14.32 -10.60 -4.11
N THR A 21 -15.14 -11.28 -4.92
CA THR A 21 -14.94 -12.57 -5.61
C THR A 21 -13.78 -12.67 -6.64
N LEU A 22 -12.80 -11.77 -6.60
CA LEU A 22 -11.66 -11.66 -7.52
C LEU A 22 -10.29 -11.85 -6.81
N ALA A 23 -10.26 -12.62 -5.71
CA ALA A 23 -9.13 -12.72 -4.78
C ALA A 23 -7.75 -13.02 -5.42
N LEU A 24 -7.67 -13.87 -6.44
CA LEU A 24 -6.38 -14.24 -7.06
C LEU A 24 -5.66 -13.11 -7.83
N ASN A 25 -6.35 -12.07 -8.27
CA ASN A 25 -5.69 -10.96 -9.01
C ASN A 25 -5.05 -9.91 -8.09
N ARG A 26 -5.31 -9.97 -6.77
CA ARG A 26 -4.83 -8.94 -5.83
C ARG A 26 -3.56 -9.30 -5.07
N VAL A 27 -3.17 -10.57 -5.03
CA VAL A 27 -1.89 -10.97 -4.45
C VAL A 27 -0.70 -10.26 -5.10
N ASN A 28 -0.81 -9.85 -6.38
CA ASN A 28 0.22 -9.10 -7.10
C ASN A 28 0.13 -7.58 -6.88
N GLN A 29 -0.90 -7.07 -6.20
CA GLN A 29 -1.07 -5.63 -5.91
C GLN A 29 -0.31 -5.21 -4.64
N HIS A 30 0.92 -5.67 -4.47
CA HIS A 30 1.79 -5.29 -3.37
C HIS A 30 2.86 -4.29 -3.80
N ALA A 31 3.49 -3.63 -2.83
CA ALA A 31 4.64 -2.77 -3.08
C ALA A 31 5.89 -3.57 -3.54
N PHE A 32 6.71 -2.98 -4.40
CA PHE A 32 7.96 -3.56 -4.88
C PHE A 32 9.01 -2.47 -5.19
N SER A 33 10.28 -2.78 -5.00
CA SER A 33 11.40 -1.87 -5.29
C SER A 33 11.73 -1.87 -6.78
N VAL A 34 11.92 -0.69 -7.36
CA VAL A 34 12.45 -0.49 -8.72
C VAL A 34 13.95 -0.23 -8.69
N SER A 35 14.41 0.51 -7.68
CA SER A 35 15.81 0.75 -7.34
C SER A 35 15.95 1.00 -5.85
N ASP A 36 17.15 1.30 -5.37
CA ASP A 36 17.36 1.66 -3.97
C ASP A 36 16.52 2.88 -3.56
N ASP A 37 16.28 3.85 -4.46
CA ASP A 37 15.59 5.10 -4.13
C ASP A 37 14.19 5.25 -4.74
N LEU A 38 13.75 4.29 -5.56
CA LEU A 38 12.43 4.28 -6.17
C LEU A 38 11.71 2.96 -5.92
N ALA A 39 10.47 3.04 -5.45
CA ALA A 39 9.55 1.92 -5.35
C ALA A 39 8.23 2.21 -6.07
N TYR A 40 7.52 1.16 -6.45
CA TYR A 40 6.15 1.21 -6.95
C TYR A 40 5.23 0.39 -6.03
N GLY A 41 3.93 0.71 -6.03
CA GLY A 41 2.97 -0.11 -5.31
C GLY A 41 1.53 0.40 -5.43
N PHE A 42 0.73 -0.03 -4.47
CA PHE A 42 -0.70 0.25 -4.43
C PHE A 42 -1.07 0.75 -3.04
N ALA A 43 -2.13 1.55 -2.96
CA ALA A 43 -2.59 2.08 -1.69
C ALA A 43 -4.11 2.21 -1.63
N ALA A 44 -4.65 2.17 -0.41
CA ALA A 44 -5.90 2.85 -0.13
C ALA A 44 -5.63 4.33 0.12
N GLY A 45 -6.42 5.23 -0.46
CA GLY A 45 -6.22 6.67 -0.32
C GLY A 45 -7.39 7.37 0.37
N LYS A 46 -7.08 8.45 1.09
CA LYS A 46 -8.03 9.49 1.52
C LYS A 46 -7.35 10.85 1.39
N LEU A 47 -7.90 11.73 0.55
CA LEU A 47 -7.42 13.09 0.32
C LEU A 47 -8.61 14.02 0.40
N ALA A 48 -8.55 15.04 1.25
CA ALA A 48 -9.64 15.99 1.50
C ALA A 48 -10.21 16.61 0.21
N GLU A 49 -9.35 16.79 -0.79
CA GLU A 49 -9.64 17.51 -2.02
C GLU A 49 -10.14 16.64 -3.17
N MET A 50 -10.32 15.34 -2.93
CA MET A 50 -10.75 14.37 -3.96
C MET A 50 -11.82 13.43 -3.40
N THR A 51 -12.88 13.23 -4.18
CA THR A 51 -13.86 12.17 -3.94
C THR A 51 -13.23 10.79 -4.19
N ASN A 52 -13.89 9.74 -3.69
CA ASN A 52 -13.47 8.35 -3.92
C ASN A 52 -13.37 8.01 -5.42
N GLU A 53 -14.27 8.57 -6.23
CA GLU A 53 -14.35 8.33 -7.69
C GLU A 53 -13.23 9.06 -8.44
N GLU A 54 -12.90 10.29 -8.02
CA GLU A 54 -11.77 11.04 -8.57
C GLU A 54 -10.45 10.36 -8.23
N MET A 55 -10.34 9.76 -7.05
CA MET A 55 -9.11 9.13 -6.58
C MET A 55 -8.90 7.74 -7.16
N ALA A 56 -9.96 6.99 -7.44
CA ALA A 56 -9.86 5.64 -7.97
C ALA A 56 -8.96 5.57 -9.21
N CYS A 57 -7.97 4.67 -9.16
CA CYS A 57 -6.98 4.39 -10.20
C CYS A 57 -6.04 5.55 -10.57
N THR A 58 -6.06 6.66 -9.83
CA THR A 58 -5.03 7.70 -9.95
C THR A 58 -3.71 7.23 -9.37
N CYS A 59 -2.61 7.80 -9.84
CA CYS A 59 -1.29 7.57 -9.27
C CYS A 59 -0.73 8.81 -8.61
N PHE A 60 -0.05 8.61 -7.49
CA PHE A 60 0.66 9.65 -6.76
C PHE A 60 2.11 9.27 -6.60
N LYS A 61 3.01 10.23 -6.83
CA LYS A 61 4.39 10.11 -6.39
C LYS A 61 4.48 10.65 -4.97
N LEU A 62 4.84 9.77 -4.06
CA LEU A 62 5.16 10.05 -2.67
C LEU A 62 6.67 10.28 -2.55
N THR A 63 7.06 11.34 -1.87
CA THR A 63 8.45 11.60 -1.45
C THR A 63 8.47 11.57 0.06
N PHE A 64 9.16 10.59 0.64
CA PHE A 64 9.26 10.43 2.10
C PHE A 64 10.02 11.60 2.72
N THR A 65 9.50 12.12 3.83
CA THR A 65 10.05 13.31 4.52
C THR A 65 10.52 13.03 5.95
N SER A 66 10.31 11.81 6.45
CA SER A 66 10.76 11.38 7.78
C SER A 66 11.26 9.94 7.77
N SER A 67 11.78 9.49 8.91
CA SER A 67 12.47 8.20 9.14
C SER A 67 13.78 8.05 8.35
N ALA A 68 14.37 6.85 8.36
CA ALA A 68 15.62 6.55 7.65
C ALA A 68 15.47 6.56 6.11
N ILE A 69 14.25 6.50 5.61
CA ILE A 69 13.95 6.51 4.16
C ILE A 69 13.63 7.90 3.61
N ALA A 70 13.82 8.96 4.40
CA ALA A 70 13.58 10.33 3.94
C ALA A 70 14.37 10.62 2.65
N GLY A 71 13.70 11.20 1.65
CA GLY A 71 14.23 11.46 0.32
C GLY A 71 13.93 10.36 -0.71
N LYS A 72 13.66 9.11 -0.29
CA LYS A 72 13.20 8.05 -1.20
C LYS A 72 11.85 8.40 -1.80
N GLN A 73 11.58 7.84 -2.97
CA GLN A 73 10.35 8.09 -3.71
C GLN A 73 9.58 6.79 -3.96
N MET A 74 8.25 6.88 -3.90
CA MET A 74 7.38 5.78 -4.23
C MET A 74 6.23 6.26 -5.10
N VAL A 75 5.94 5.58 -6.21
CA VAL A 75 4.71 5.83 -6.98
C VAL A 75 3.67 4.80 -6.59
N VAL A 76 2.51 5.26 -6.16
CA VAL A 76 1.41 4.40 -5.74
C VAL A 76 0.20 4.60 -6.64
N GLN A 77 -0.48 3.51 -6.99
CA GLN A 77 -1.81 3.58 -7.60
C GLN A 77 -2.88 3.36 -6.52
N ILE A 78 -3.91 4.21 -6.53
CA ILE A 78 -5.04 4.06 -5.60
C ILE A 78 -5.99 2.98 -6.09
N THR A 79 -6.05 1.86 -5.38
CA THR A 79 -6.91 0.70 -5.70
C THR A 79 -8.05 0.50 -4.71
N ASN A 80 -8.05 1.29 -3.63
CA ASN A 80 -9.09 1.29 -2.62
C ASN A 80 -9.21 2.68 -1.96
N THR A 81 -10.27 2.88 -1.20
CA THR A 81 -10.45 4.05 -0.33
C THR A 81 -10.63 3.57 1.09
N GLY A 82 -10.04 4.28 2.05
CA GLY A 82 -10.17 3.95 3.47
C GLY A 82 -10.84 5.06 4.25
N VAL A 83 -11.32 4.71 5.44
CA VAL A 83 -11.90 5.66 6.40
C VAL A 83 -10.85 5.93 7.47
N TYR A 84 -10.20 7.09 7.39
CA TYR A 84 -9.16 7.51 8.32
C TYR A 84 -9.59 8.75 9.10
N SER A 85 -9.05 8.93 10.30
CA SER A 85 -9.26 10.15 11.11
C SER A 85 -8.64 11.38 10.46
N ASP A 86 -7.53 11.21 9.73
CA ASP A 86 -6.83 12.28 9.05
C ASP A 86 -7.32 12.43 7.60
N ASP A 87 -7.19 13.63 7.04
CA ASP A 87 -7.72 13.95 5.71
C ASP A 87 -6.72 13.75 4.56
N HIS A 88 -5.48 13.34 4.87
CA HIS A 88 -4.42 13.08 3.89
C HIS A 88 -3.64 11.82 4.25
N HIS A 89 -4.10 10.69 3.73
CA HIS A 89 -3.65 9.37 4.14
C HIS A 89 -3.45 8.43 2.95
N PHE A 90 -2.33 7.70 2.96
CA PHE A 90 -2.00 6.65 1.99
C PHE A 90 -1.68 5.35 2.73
N ASP A 91 -2.51 4.35 2.56
CA ASP A 91 -2.39 3.08 3.27
C ASP A 91 -1.81 2.04 2.30
N LEU A 92 -0.50 1.78 2.39
CA LEU A 92 0.27 1.07 1.38
C LEU A 92 0.02 -0.44 1.42
N ALA A 93 -0.52 -1.04 0.36
CA ALA A 93 -0.77 -2.48 0.30
C ALA A 93 0.51 -3.31 0.50
N MET A 94 0.67 -3.89 1.71
CA MET A 94 1.82 -4.70 2.09
C MET A 94 1.37 -5.97 2.84
N PRO A 95 1.77 -7.16 2.38
CA PRO A 95 1.45 -8.40 3.07
C PRO A 95 2.14 -8.40 4.44
N GLY A 96 1.41 -8.84 5.47
CA GLY A 96 1.91 -8.81 6.84
C GLY A 96 1.88 -7.44 7.51
N GLY A 97 1.21 -6.43 6.93
CA GLY A 97 0.93 -5.12 7.55
C GLY A 97 -0.11 -5.16 8.69
N GLY A 98 -0.87 -6.24 8.80
CA GLY A 98 -1.96 -6.42 9.78
C GLY A 98 -3.32 -6.16 9.15
N VAL A 99 -4.37 -6.88 9.57
CA VAL A 99 -5.70 -6.86 8.90
C VAL A 99 -6.54 -5.60 9.11
N GLY A 100 -6.22 -4.80 10.13
CA GLY A 100 -7.04 -3.68 10.56
C GLY A 100 -8.46 -4.10 10.91
N ASP A 101 -9.43 -3.23 10.61
CA ASP A 101 -10.86 -3.46 10.89
C ASP A 101 -11.48 -4.59 10.03
N PHE A 102 -10.93 -4.86 8.85
CA PHE A 102 -11.46 -5.86 7.91
C PHE A 102 -10.83 -7.24 8.16
N THR A 103 -11.18 -7.84 9.29
CA THR A 103 -10.55 -9.08 9.81
C THR A 103 -10.88 -10.37 9.04
N THR A 104 -11.89 -10.36 8.18
CA THR A 104 -12.42 -11.59 7.56
C THR A 104 -11.79 -11.92 6.21
N GLY A 105 -11.21 -10.96 5.50
CA GLY A 105 -10.78 -11.20 4.13
C GLY A 105 -9.59 -12.16 4.04
N CYS A 106 -8.55 -11.98 4.86
CA CYS A 106 -7.41 -12.91 4.88
C CYS A 106 -7.80 -14.31 5.35
N THR A 107 -8.70 -14.41 6.34
CA THR A 107 -9.25 -15.68 6.80
C THR A 107 -10.06 -16.38 5.69
N SER A 108 -10.76 -15.62 4.85
CA SER A 108 -11.56 -16.17 3.74
C SER A 108 -10.69 -16.63 2.58
N GLU A 109 -9.59 -15.91 2.31
CA GLU A 109 -8.69 -16.17 1.18
C GLU A 109 -7.66 -17.27 1.49
N PHE A 110 -7.10 -17.26 2.71
CA PHE A 110 -6.03 -18.16 3.13
C PHE A 110 -6.46 -19.18 4.18
N GLY A 111 -7.75 -19.18 4.55
CA GLY A 111 -8.34 -20.12 5.50
C GLY A 111 -8.19 -19.71 6.97
N SER A 112 -8.81 -20.51 7.85
CA SER A 112 -8.83 -20.29 9.32
C SER A 112 -7.46 -20.39 10.02
N GLY A 113 -6.41 -20.75 9.29
CA GLY A 113 -5.02 -20.74 9.77
C GLY A 113 -4.36 -19.36 9.75
N TYR A 114 -5.03 -18.32 9.24
CA TYR A 114 -4.55 -16.95 9.27
C TYR A 114 -4.28 -16.49 10.72
N THR A 115 -3.00 -16.37 11.07
CA THR A 115 -2.52 -15.97 12.41
C THR A 115 -1.28 -15.07 12.29
N TRP A 116 -1.22 -14.24 11.25
CA TRP A 116 -0.03 -13.43 10.97
C TRP A 116 -0.03 -12.14 11.80
N GLY A 117 0.87 -12.08 12.78
CA GLY A 117 1.17 -10.87 13.52
C GLY A 117 -0.03 -10.24 14.23
N LYS A 118 0.06 -8.94 14.49
CA LYS A 118 -0.98 -8.15 15.15
C LYS A 118 -2.05 -7.70 14.16
N THR A 119 -3.28 -7.48 14.65
CA THR A 119 -4.37 -6.87 13.86
C THR A 119 -3.94 -5.54 13.24
N TYR A 120 -3.24 -4.71 14.00
CA TYR A 120 -2.69 -3.43 13.56
C TYR A 120 -1.16 -3.48 13.60
N GLY A 121 -0.52 -3.18 12.47
CA GLY A 121 0.94 -3.22 12.33
C GLY A 121 1.51 -4.61 12.04
N GLY A 122 0.70 -5.67 12.09
CA GLY A 122 1.02 -6.97 11.52
C GLY A 122 2.23 -7.65 12.15
N ILE A 123 3.06 -8.27 11.31
CA ILE A 123 4.26 -8.98 11.74
C ILE A 123 5.38 -8.01 12.13
N SER A 124 6.36 -8.47 12.92
CA SER A 124 7.35 -7.59 13.54
C SER A 124 8.78 -7.76 13.02
N SER A 125 9.05 -8.77 12.20
CA SER A 125 10.39 -9.05 11.69
C SER A 125 10.38 -9.57 10.25
N LEU A 126 11.50 -9.39 9.56
CA LEU A 126 11.72 -9.94 8.22
C LEU A 126 11.54 -11.47 8.19
N SER A 127 12.00 -12.18 9.23
CA SER A 127 11.86 -13.63 9.35
C SER A 127 10.40 -14.08 9.45
N ASP A 128 9.50 -13.22 9.95
CA ASP A 128 8.09 -13.56 10.03
C ASP A 128 7.44 -13.67 8.64
N CYS A 129 8.04 -13.07 7.59
CA CYS A 129 7.56 -13.21 6.22
C CYS A 129 7.57 -14.66 5.74
N GLU A 130 8.45 -15.51 6.27
CA GLU A 130 8.52 -16.93 5.90
C GLU A 130 7.28 -17.72 6.37
N ASN A 131 6.50 -17.16 7.31
CA ASN A 131 5.23 -17.75 7.76
C ASN A 131 4.03 -17.37 6.88
N LEU A 132 4.22 -16.47 5.92
CA LEU A 132 3.19 -16.10 4.94
C LEU A 132 3.27 -17.06 3.73
N PRO A 133 2.15 -17.26 3.01
CA PRO A 133 2.12 -17.95 1.72
C PRO A 133 3.20 -17.39 0.80
N GLU A 134 3.88 -18.27 0.05
CA GLU A 134 5.03 -17.93 -0.81
C GLU A 134 4.77 -16.71 -1.70
N ILE A 135 3.56 -16.64 -2.28
CA ILE A 135 3.13 -15.54 -3.15
C ILE A 135 3.08 -14.16 -2.48
N LEU A 136 3.01 -14.11 -1.14
CA LEU A 136 2.96 -12.88 -0.35
C LEU A 136 4.33 -12.51 0.25
N GLN A 137 5.33 -13.39 0.17
CA GLN A 137 6.57 -13.16 0.90
C GLN A 137 7.38 -11.99 0.34
N GLU A 138 7.40 -11.80 -0.98
CA GLU A 138 8.17 -10.71 -1.59
C GLU A 138 7.63 -9.32 -1.20
N GLY A 139 6.31 -9.13 -1.30
CA GLY A 139 5.68 -7.90 -0.81
C GLY A 139 5.88 -7.71 0.69
N CYS A 140 5.93 -8.78 1.47
CA CYS A 140 6.20 -8.72 2.90
C CYS A 140 7.63 -8.24 3.19
N LYS A 141 8.60 -8.83 2.48
CA LYS A 141 10.03 -8.51 2.58
C LYS A 141 10.31 -7.06 2.20
N PHE A 142 9.53 -6.47 1.28
CA PHE A 142 9.62 -5.04 0.93
C PHE A 142 9.56 -4.12 2.16
N ARG A 143 8.66 -4.40 3.12
CA ARG A 143 8.49 -3.60 4.35
C ARG A 143 9.79 -3.47 5.13
N PHE A 144 10.56 -4.55 5.20
CA PHE A 144 11.78 -4.58 6.01
C PHE A 144 13.03 -4.22 5.21
N ASN A 145 13.06 -4.54 3.91
CA ASN A 145 14.23 -4.31 3.07
C ASN A 145 14.27 -2.88 2.52
N TRP A 146 13.24 -2.46 1.78
CA TRP A 146 13.24 -1.17 1.09
C TRP A 146 12.67 -0.06 1.97
N LEU A 147 11.53 -0.34 2.64
CA LEU A 147 10.91 0.61 3.57
C LEU A 147 11.65 0.67 4.92
N GLN A 148 12.62 -0.22 5.15
CA GLN A 148 13.48 -0.28 6.34
C GLN A 148 12.70 -0.32 7.67
N GLY A 149 11.50 -0.91 7.65
CA GLY A 149 10.63 -0.98 8.81
C GLY A 149 10.11 0.38 9.28
N ALA A 150 10.11 1.42 8.42
CA ALA A 150 9.59 2.73 8.76
C ALA A 150 8.13 2.61 9.23
N ASP A 151 7.88 3.13 10.44
CA ASP A 151 6.55 3.12 11.06
C ASP A 151 5.85 4.45 10.77
N ASN A 152 4.84 4.36 9.92
CA ASN A 152 4.01 5.45 9.44
C ASN A 152 4.76 6.75 9.03
N PRO A 153 5.68 6.67 8.06
CA PRO A 153 6.46 7.82 7.64
C PRO A 153 5.58 8.89 6.98
N THR A 154 5.94 10.15 7.18
CA THR A 154 5.33 11.29 6.50
C THR A 154 5.85 11.40 5.07
N VAL A 155 5.00 11.91 4.17
CA VAL A 155 5.33 12.12 2.75
C VAL A 155 4.88 13.50 2.26
N LYS A 156 5.53 14.00 1.22
CA LYS A 156 4.91 14.94 0.27
C LYS A 156 4.40 14.14 -0.91
N TYR A 157 3.26 14.52 -1.47
CA TYR A 157 2.71 13.83 -2.64
C TYR A 157 2.38 14.79 -3.79
N GLU A 158 2.38 14.24 -5.00
CA GLU A 158 1.85 14.87 -6.20
C GLU A 158 1.23 13.83 -7.12
N GLN A 159 0.14 14.19 -7.81
CA GLN A 159 -0.48 13.31 -8.80
C GLN A 159 0.42 13.20 -10.02
N VAL A 160 0.59 11.98 -10.53
CA VAL A 160 1.41 11.66 -11.70
C VAL A 160 0.67 10.74 -12.66
N VAL A 161 1.14 10.67 -13.90
CA VAL A 161 0.69 9.63 -14.83
C VAL A 161 1.08 8.28 -14.28
N CYS A 162 0.14 7.33 -14.27
CA CYS A 162 0.41 5.98 -13.79
C CYS A 162 1.43 5.26 -14.68
N PRO A 163 2.53 4.73 -14.10
CA PRO A 163 3.44 3.83 -14.81
C PRO A 163 2.71 2.58 -15.31
N SER A 164 3.14 2.06 -16.46
CA SER A 164 2.59 0.84 -17.06
C SER A 164 2.73 -0.38 -16.15
N GLU A 165 3.74 -0.38 -15.30
CA GLU A 165 4.07 -1.40 -14.31
C GLU A 165 2.95 -1.54 -13.27
N LEU A 166 2.29 -0.44 -12.91
CA LEU A 166 1.15 -0.47 -11.99
C LEU A 166 -0.16 -0.79 -12.70
N THR A 167 -0.40 -0.16 -13.85
CA THR A 167 -1.67 -0.30 -14.56
C THR A 167 -1.83 -1.68 -15.20
N SER A 168 -0.73 -2.33 -15.59
CA SER A 168 -0.76 -3.72 -16.09
C SER A 168 -1.12 -4.72 -15.00
N ILE A 169 -0.73 -4.46 -13.75
CA ILE A 169 -1.07 -5.30 -12.59
C ILE A 169 -2.52 -5.06 -12.17
N SER A 170 -2.94 -3.80 -12.06
CA SER A 170 -4.30 -3.47 -11.59
C SER A 170 -5.37 -3.67 -12.66
N GLY A 171 -4.99 -3.62 -13.94
CA GLY A 171 -5.91 -3.56 -15.06
C GLY A 171 -6.71 -2.24 -15.12
N CYS A 172 -6.31 -1.22 -14.36
CA CYS A 172 -7.04 0.04 -14.27
C CYS A 172 -6.19 1.21 -14.75
N THR A 173 -6.72 1.95 -15.72
CA THR A 173 -6.16 3.20 -16.24
C THR A 173 -7.27 4.24 -16.26
N ARG A 174 -6.92 5.49 -15.96
CA ARG A 174 -7.84 6.61 -16.17
C ARG A 174 -7.60 7.25 -17.54
N ASN A 175 -8.63 7.90 -18.06
CA ASN A 175 -8.63 8.54 -19.38
C ASN A 175 -8.55 10.07 -19.30
N ASP A 176 -8.29 10.62 -18.11
CA ASP A 176 -8.29 12.05 -17.81
C ASP A 176 -6.89 12.67 -17.74
#